data_AF-A0A444XVN3-F1
#
_entry.id   AF-A0A444XVN3-F1
#
_cell.length_a   1.000
_cell.length_b   1.000
_cell.length_c   1.000
_cell.angle_alpha   90.00
_cell.angle_beta   90.00
_cell.angle_gamma   90.00
#
_symmetry.space_group_name_H-M   'P 1'
#
loop_
_entity.id
_entity.type
_entity.pdbx_description
1 polymer ?
#
loop_
_entity_poly.entity_id
_entity_poly.type
_entity_poly.pdbx_seq_one_letter_code
_entity_poly.pdbx_strand_id
1 'polypeptide(L)'
;MLEELFKVLISTISLLRKLNDNNISITTLESNQQFIHTRVQHHIQDPWYLTAVYASPQPNNGRVIWQNIERITRNMGEPWLLIGDFNEIKDGTEKKGGRPIDLRMCRNFANWIDRCGLVDLEFIGSRFT
;
A
#
# COMPACT_ATOMS: atom_id res chain seq x y z
N MET A 1 -1.98 -18.10 -6.17
CA MET A 1 -2.54 -16.85 -5.59
C MET A 1 -1.44 -15.80 -5.38
N LEU A 2 -0.40 -16.06 -4.57
CA LEU A 2 0.80 -15.19 -4.45
C LEU A 2 1.53 -14.95 -5.79
N GLU A 3 1.63 -15.94 -6.67
CA GLU A 3 2.23 -15.77 -8.00
C GLU A 3 1.42 -14.87 -8.95
N GLU A 4 0.08 -14.94 -8.89
CA GLU A 4 -0.79 -14.09 -9.71
C GLU A 4 -0.72 -12.63 -9.26
N LEU A 5 -0.50 -12.39 -7.97
CA LEU A 5 -0.28 -11.05 -7.43
C LEU A 5 1.12 -10.51 -7.70
N PHE A 6 2.16 -11.34 -7.65
CA PHE A 6 3.49 -10.94 -8.13
C PHE A 6 3.44 -10.60 -9.62
N LYS A 7 2.66 -11.36 -10.42
CA LYS A 7 2.37 -11.03 -11.82
C LYS A 7 1.59 -9.73 -11.97
N VAL A 8 0.57 -9.45 -11.13
CA VAL A 8 -0.16 -8.18 -11.17
C VAL A 8 0.75 -7.01 -10.78
N LEU A 9 1.55 -7.12 -9.72
CA LEU A 9 2.48 -6.07 -9.28
C LEU A 9 3.58 -5.83 -10.32
N ILE A 10 4.21 -6.89 -10.84
CA ILE A 10 5.17 -6.83 -11.95
C ILE A 10 4.50 -6.27 -13.20
N SER A 11 3.25 -6.63 -13.47
CA SER A 11 2.46 -6.11 -14.60
C SER A 11 2.12 -4.64 -14.40
N THR A 12 1.78 -4.18 -13.20
CA THR A 12 1.54 -2.77 -12.88
C THR A 12 2.83 -1.98 -13.01
N ILE A 13 3.95 -2.48 -12.50
CA ILE A 13 5.27 -1.85 -12.69
C ILE A 13 5.67 -1.86 -14.17
N SER A 14 5.40 -2.94 -14.89
CA SER A 14 5.63 -3.05 -16.34
C SER A 14 4.68 -2.17 -17.14
N LEU A 15 3.46 -1.94 -16.67
CA LEU A 15 2.46 -1.05 -17.26
C LEU A 15 2.86 0.40 -17.00
N LEU A 16 3.31 0.75 -15.80
CA LEU A 16 3.88 2.05 -15.49
C LEU A 16 5.17 2.30 -16.28
N ARG A 17 5.99 1.26 -16.53
CA ARG A 17 7.13 1.31 -17.46
C ARG A 17 6.72 1.34 -18.93
N LYS A 18 5.55 0.80 -19.31
CA LYS A 18 4.99 0.82 -20.68
C LYS A 18 4.19 2.07 -20.99
N LEU A 19 3.66 2.76 -19.97
CA LEU A 19 3.16 4.13 -20.02
C LEU A 19 4.33 5.12 -20.20
N ASN A 20 5.34 4.69 -20.95
CA ASN A 20 6.60 5.36 -21.24
C ASN A 20 6.32 6.61 -22.06
N ASP A 21 5.83 7.63 -21.38
CA ASP A 21 6.32 8.96 -21.62
C ASP A 21 7.80 8.92 -21.24
N ASN A 22 8.72 9.23 -22.16
CA ASN A 22 10.17 9.19 -21.93
C ASN A 22 10.64 10.08 -20.76
N ASN A 23 9.70 10.78 -20.12
CA ASN A 23 9.88 11.70 -19.03
C ASN A 23 9.71 11.07 -17.64
N ILE A 24 9.26 9.81 -17.49
CA ILE A 24 9.06 9.18 -16.17
C ILE A 24 10.00 7.99 -15.99
N SER A 25 10.77 8.00 -14.90
CA SER A 25 11.59 6.87 -14.45
C SER A 25 11.07 6.30 -13.13
N ILE A 26 11.06 4.96 -13.04
CA ILE A 26 10.57 4.24 -11.86
C ILE A 26 11.66 3.28 -11.39
N THR A 27 12.08 3.46 -10.13
CA THR A 27 13.14 2.69 -9.50
C THR A 27 12.60 1.98 -8.26
N THR A 28 12.73 0.66 -8.20
CA THR A 28 12.42 -0.11 -6.99
C THR A 28 13.50 0.12 -5.95
N LEU A 29 13.11 0.55 -4.76
CA LEU A 29 14.02 0.79 -3.63
C LEU A 29 14.02 -0.37 -2.65
N GLU A 30 12.83 -0.91 -2.34
CA GLU A 30 12.67 -2.04 -1.43
C GLU A 30 11.49 -2.91 -1.89
N SER A 31 11.62 -4.22 -1.75
CA SER A 31 10.53 -5.14 -2.05
C SER A 31 10.62 -6.40 -1.20
N ASN A 32 9.48 -7.00 -0.94
CA ASN A 32 9.37 -8.36 -0.39
C ASN A 32 8.06 -8.99 -0.89
N GLN A 33 7.65 -10.11 -0.27
CA GLN A 33 6.44 -10.82 -0.66
C GLN A 33 5.13 -10.06 -0.40
N GLN A 34 5.17 -8.97 0.36
CA GLN A 34 4.00 -8.27 0.87
C GLN A 34 3.94 -6.80 0.48
N PHE A 35 5.04 -6.21 0.01
CA PHE A 35 5.01 -4.87 -0.59
C PHE A 35 6.14 -4.64 -1.58
N ILE A 36 5.96 -3.62 -2.41
CA ILE A 36 7.03 -2.96 -3.15
C ILE A 36 7.00 -1.46 -2.87
N HIS A 37 8.17 -0.89 -2.67
CA HIS A 37 8.39 0.54 -2.51
C HIS A 37 9.25 1.04 -3.66
N THR A 38 8.76 2.04 -4.39
CA THR A 38 9.39 2.60 -5.57
C THR A 38 9.50 4.11 -5.49
N ARG A 39 10.55 4.64 -6.12
CA ARG A 39 10.71 6.05 -6.42
C ARG A 39 10.23 6.32 -7.83
N VAL A 40 9.35 7.29 -7.99
CA VAL A 40 8.86 7.77 -9.28
C VAL A 40 9.44 9.15 -9.51
N GLN A 41 10.12 9.33 -10.62
CA GLN A 41 10.77 10.59 -10.99
C GLN A 41 10.33 10.99 -12.38
N HIS A 42 9.59 12.08 -12.46
CA HIS A 42 9.37 12.78 -13.71
C HIS A 42 10.56 13.71 -14.02
N HIS A 43 10.91 13.94 -15.28
CA HIS A 43 12.11 14.69 -15.67
C HIS A 43 12.09 16.17 -15.23
N ILE A 44 10.90 16.72 -14.96
CA ILE A 44 10.68 18.16 -14.67
C ILE A 44 10.07 18.38 -13.28
N GLN A 45 9.56 17.35 -12.62
CA GLN A 45 8.91 17.47 -11.31
C GLN A 45 9.75 16.82 -10.23
N ASP A 46 9.52 17.21 -8.98
CA ASP A 46 10.13 16.56 -7.84
C ASP A 46 9.74 15.07 -7.77
N PRO A 47 10.63 14.22 -7.25
CA PRO A 47 10.32 12.81 -7.05
C PRO A 47 9.18 12.64 -6.05
N TRP A 48 8.47 11.54 -6.22
CA TRP A 48 7.52 11.05 -5.23
C TRP A 48 7.67 9.54 -5.11
N TYR A 49 7.05 8.98 -4.07
CA TYR A 49 7.18 7.57 -3.74
C TYR A 49 5.85 6.84 -3.91
N LEU A 50 5.91 5.62 -4.43
CA LEU A 50 4.77 4.71 -4.49
C LEU A 50 5.10 3.47 -3.67
N THR A 51 4.27 3.15 -2.69
CA THR A 51 4.28 1.84 -2.04
C THR A 51 3.01 1.09 -2.44
N ALA A 52 3.16 -0.09 -3.02
CA ALA A 52 2.05 -1.00 -3.28
C ALA A 52 2.13 -2.19 -2.31
N VAL A 53 1.04 -2.43 -1.58
CA VAL A 53 0.94 -3.44 -0.51
C VAL A 53 -0.01 -4.56 -0.89
N TYR A 54 0.36 -5.76 -0.49
CA TYR A 54 -0.52 -6.91 -0.41
C TYR A 54 -0.26 -7.63 0.91
N ALA A 55 -1.07 -7.31 1.92
CA ALA A 55 -0.91 -7.92 3.23
C ALA A 55 -1.42 -9.36 3.23
N SER A 56 -0.71 -10.24 3.94
CA SER A 56 -1.21 -11.60 4.16
C SER A 56 -2.46 -11.53 5.04
N PRO A 57 -3.52 -12.32 4.76
CA PRO A 57 -4.72 -12.39 5.61
C PRO A 57 -4.46 -13.00 7.00
N GLN A 58 -3.21 -13.40 7.30
CA GLN A 58 -2.80 -13.83 8.63
C GLN A 58 -2.49 -12.62 9.54
N PRO A 59 -3.18 -12.45 10.68
CA PRO A 59 -3.08 -11.25 11.52
C PRO A 59 -1.66 -10.92 12.01
N ASN A 60 -0.84 -11.95 12.25
CA ASN A 60 0.53 -11.77 12.76
C ASN A 60 1.47 -11.19 11.70
N ASN A 61 1.20 -11.43 10.41
CA ASN A 61 2.03 -10.94 9.32
C ASN A 61 1.73 -9.47 8.99
N GLY A 62 0.51 -8.99 9.28
CA GLY A 62 0.12 -7.59 9.12
C GLY A 62 1.03 -6.64 9.91
N ARG A 63 1.30 -6.96 11.19
CA ARG A 63 2.14 -6.11 12.05
C ARG A 63 3.56 -5.89 11.53
N VAL A 64 4.16 -6.91 10.92
CA VAL A 64 5.52 -6.83 10.36
C VAL A 64 5.53 -5.89 9.16
N ILE A 65 4.53 -5.97 8.27
CA ILE A 65 4.39 -5.05 7.14
C ILE A 65 4.27 -3.61 7.64
N TRP A 66 3.43 -3.39 8.64
CA TRP A 66 3.14 -2.05 9.16
C TRP A 66 4.40 -1.41 9.76
N GLN A 67 5.19 -2.17 10.51
CA GLN A 67 6.48 -1.71 11.04
C GLN A 67 7.48 -1.39 9.93
N ASN A 68 7.53 -2.21 8.88
CA ASN A 68 8.40 -1.96 7.74
C ASN A 68 8.00 -0.68 7.00
N ILE A 69 6.71 -0.48 6.72
CA ILE A 69 6.22 0.72 6.05
C ILE A 69 6.44 1.95 6.94
N GLU A 70 6.13 1.87 8.24
CA GLU A 70 6.37 2.96 9.19
C GLU A 70 7.87 3.33 9.26
N ARG A 71 8.78 2.36 9.13
CA ARG A 71 10.23 2.61 9.05
C ARG A 71 10.59 3.36 7.77
N ILE A 72 10.00 3.02 6.64
CA ILE A 72 10.27 3.68 5.35
C ILE A 72 9.78 5.13 5.41
N THR A 73 8.61 5.39 5.99
CA THR A 73 7.97 6.71 6.01
C THR A 73 8.61 7.70 6.96
N ARG A 74 9.17 7.25 8.08
CA ARG A 74 9.83 8.14 9.07
C ARG A 74 10.95 9.01 8.49
N ASN A 75 11.55 8.59 7.38
CA ASN A 75 12.65 9.30 6.74
C ASN A 75 12.28 9.95 5.40
N MET A 76 11.00 9.92 5.00
CA MET A 76 10.54 10.54 3.75
C MET A 76 9.98 11.93 4.03
N GLY A 77 10.40 12.91 3.23
CA GLY A 77 9.84 14.27 3.22
C GLY A 77 9.04 14.57 1.95
N GLU A 78 9.18 13.73 0.93
CA GLU A 78 8.58 13.85 -0.38
C GLU A 78 7.16 13.27 -0.41
N PRO A 79 6.32 13.67 -1.40
CA PRO A 79 5.00 13.09 -1.56
C PRO A 79 5.06 11.57 -1.67
N TRP A 80 4.14 10.90 -0.97
CA TRP A 80 4.09 9.44 -0.91
C TRP A 80 2.65 8.97 -1.11
N LEU A 81 2.49 8.06 -2.06
CA LEU A 81 1.25 7.36 -2.33
C LEU A 81 1.37 5.91 -1.87
N LEU A 82 0.44 5.49 -1.02
CA LEU A 82 0.32 4.13 -0.56
C LEU A 82 -0.97 3.53 -1.13
N ILE A 83 -0.86 2.41 -1.84
CA ILE A 83 -1.99 1.68 -2.42
C ILE A 83 -1.89 0.20 -2.06
N GLY A 84 -3.01 -0.53 -2.10
CA GLY A 84 -2.96 -1.98 -1.98
C GLY A 84 -4.16 -2.60 -1.30
N ASP A 85 -4.05 -3.90 -1.09
CA ASP A 85 -4.95 -4.67 -0.25
C ASP A 85 -4.27 -4.91 1.11
N PHE A 86 -4.81 -4.28 2.15
CA PHE A 86 -4.28 -4.39 3.50
C PHE A 86 -4.83 -5.59 4.26
N ASN A 87 -5.84 -6.30 3.73
CA ASN A 87 -6.54 -7.41 4.38
C ASN A 87 -6.96 -7.12 5.84
N GLU A 88 -7.15 -5.83 6.17
CA GLU A 88 -7.38 -5.32 7.51
C GLU A 88 -8.53 -4.33 7.45
N ILE A 89 -9.38 -4.41 8.46
CA ILE A 89 -10.64 -3.67 8.52
C ILE A 89 -10.40 -2.43 9.36
N LYS A 90 -10.61 -1.24 8.80
CA LYS A 90 -10.48 0.05 9.48
C LYS A 90 -11.65 0.31 10.43
N ASP A 91 -12.86 -0.09 10.07
CA ASP A 91 -14.02 0.04 10.94
C ASP A 91 -15.09 -1.06 10.74
N GLY A 92 -16.02 -1.14 11.70
CA GLY A 92 -17.06 -2.17 11.69
C GLY A 92 -18.02 -2.13 10.49
N THR A 93 -18.04 -1.04 9.73
CA THR A 93 -18.94 -0.80 8.60
C THR A 93 -18.43 -1.39 7.28
N GLU A 94 -17.13 -1.68 7.20
CA GLU A 94 -16.49 -2.28 6.01
C GLU A 94 -16.80 -3.78 5.85
N LYS A 95 -17.38 -4.43 6.86
CA LYS A 95 -17.69 -5.86 6.83
C LYS A 95 -19.19 -6.13 7.04
N LYS A 96 -19.76 -6.94 6.16
CA LYS A 96 -21.13 -7.46 6.28
C LYS A 96 -21.12 -8.95 6.61
N GLY A 97 -21.48 -9.31 7.84
CA GLY A 97 -21.57 -10.70 8.32
C GLY A 97 -20.24 -11.36 8.73
N GLY A 98 -20.25 -12.66 8.99
CA GLY A 98 -19.06 -13.44 9.37
C GLY A 98 -18.65 -13.32 10.85
N ARG A 99 -17.39 -13.67 11.16
CA ARG A 99 -16.86 -13.59 12.54
C ARG A 99 -16.89 -12.14 13.08
N PRO A 100 -17.14 -11.95 14.40
CA PRO A 100 -17.07 -10.65 15.04
C PRO A 100 -15.76 -9.93 14.71
N ILE A 101 -15.87 -8.63 14.46
CA ILE A 101 -14.73 -7.77 14.15
C ILE A 101 -13.97 -7.51 15.45
N ASP A 102 -12.65 -7.71 15.42
CA ASP A 102 -11.80 -7.31 16.54
C ASP A 102 -11.56 -5.79 16.48
N LEU A 103 -12.35 -5.04 17.25
CA LEU A 103 -12.25 -3.59 17.38
C LEU A 103 -10.85 -3.11 17.84
N ARG A 104 -10.05 -3.99 18.44
CA ARG A 104 -8.67 -3.69 18.77
C ARG A 104 -7.79 -3.66 17.52
N MET A 105 -8.01 -4.58 16.58
CA MET A 105 -7.27 -4.60 15.31
C MET A 105 -7.62 -3.39 14.45
N CYS A 106 -8.90 -3.04 14.36
CA CYS A 106 -9.35 -1.82 13.67
C CYS A 106 -8.67 -0.56 14.21
N ARG A 107 -8.65 -0.40 15.53
CA ARG A 107 -7.95 0.72 16.18
C ARG A 107 -6.44 0.71 15.94
N ASN A 108 -5.82 -0.46 15.94
CA ASN A 108 -4.39 -0.55 15.66
C ASN A 108 -4.07 -0.11 14.23
N PHE A 109 -4.93 -0.48 13.27
CA PHE A 109 -4.78 -0.09 11.87
C PHE A 109 -5.02 1.42 11.68
N ALA A 110 -6.10 1.96 12.25
CA ALA A 110 -6.36 3.41 12.24
C ALA A 110 -5.20 4.21 12.85
N ASN A 111 -4.72 3.81 14.04
CA ASN A 111 -3.57 4.46 14.66
C ASN A 111 -2.28 4.35 13.82
N TRP A 112 -2.14 3.29 13.01
CA TRP A 112 -0.99 3.13 12.13
C TRP A 112 -1.06 4.06 10.92
N ILE A 113 -2.25 4.23 10.32
CA ILE A 113 -2.51 5.24 9.28
C ILE A 113 -2.11 6.63 9.80
N ASP A 114 -2.57 6.98 11.01
CA ASP A 114 -2.26 8.26 11.64
C ASP A 114 -0.76 8.44 11.89
N ARG A 115 -0.07 7.42 12.42
CA ARG A 115 1.40 7.47 12.64
C ARG A 115 2.19 7.65 11.35
N CYS A 116 1.66 7.18 10.22
CA CYS A 116 2.28 7.35 8.92
C CYS A 116 1.90 8.68 8.24
N GLY A 117 1.04 9.51 8.86
CA GLY A 117 0.55 10.76 8.27
C GLY A 117 -0.29 10.53 7.01
N LEU A 118 -0.87 9.34 6.86
CA LEU A 118 -1.63 8.96 5.68
C LEU A 118 -3.02 9.62 5.70
N VAL A 119 -3.41 10.17 4.55
CA VAL A 119 -4.76 10.65 4.31
C VAL A 119 -5.45 9.70 3.35
N ASP A 120 -6.62 9.23 3.74
CA ASP A 120 -7.44 8.34 2.92
C ASP A 120 -8.01 9.13 1.73
N LEU A 121 -7.62 8.73 0.51
CA LEU A 121 -8.17 9.27 -0.72
C LEU A 121 -9.43 8.46 -1.03
N GLU A 122 -10.55 8.90 -0.46
CA GLU A 122 -11.86 8.24 -0.55
C GLU A 122 -12.08 7.54 -1.90
N PHE A 123 -12.32 6.22 -1.86
CA PHE A 123 -12.53 5.44 -3.07
C PHE A 123 -13.92 5.70 -3.67
N ILE A 124 -13.96 6.05 -4.96
CA ILE A 124 -15.20 6.19 -5.73
C ILE A 124 -15.42 4.88 -6.52
N GLY A 125 -16.19 3.94 -5.96
CA GLY A 125 -16.53 2.67 -6.60
C GLY A 125 -17.31 1.70 -5.70
N SER A 126 -17.37 0.40 -6.07
CA SER A 126 -18.01 -0.64 -5.24
C SER A 126 -17.37 -0.70 -3.87
N ARG A 127 -18.16 -0.51 -2.80
CA ARG A 127 -17.68 -0.47 -1.40
C ARG A 127 -17.16 -1.83 -0.89
N PHE A 128 -17.37 -2.90 -1.64
CA PHE A 128 -16.98 -4.26 -1.26
C PHE A 128 -16.29 -4.95 -2.44
N THR A 129 -15.26 -5.73 -2.14
CA THR A 129 -14.54 -6.64 -3.04
C THR A 129 -14.77 -8.09 -2.64
#